data_AF-A0A1W9PA53-F1
#
_entry.id   AF-A0A1W9PA53-F1
#
_cell.length_a   1.000
_cell.length_b   1.000
_cell.length_c   1.000
_cell.angle_alpha   90.00
_cell.angle_beta   90.00
_cell.angle_gamma   90.00
#
_symmetry.space_group_name_H-M   'P 1'
#
loop_
_entity.id
_entity.type
_entity.pdbx_description
1 polymer ?
#
loop_
_entity_poly.entity_id
_entity_poly.type
_entity_poly.pdbx_seq_one_letter_code
_entity_poly.pdbx_strand_id
1 'polypeptide(L)'
;MLKFRKQAVFLTLGLLLLISGHLAVTSPATTSPLRPLESIKDIMAWKTIRSPHVSDNGQWFAYYLGPNEGDGEVIVRMTQGEKSYHFPTGETSRYQRPGKIAFSADSQWLAYTISPTQEEAKKLRQQKKKLYRKVGLVNLATGEKIEFDRIKNFSFSGENPGWLALHKNPPETQEKEKEKWEGSDLILYELKTGQKLNIGNVSEFAFDKQGHWLAWTIDAKDKAGNGVQIRHLASGRVVVLDNDEAVYKKLTWAEEKEALAVLKGKEDEKYEQPLYSLLGFTGLNQAKPTLILFDPQDDETFPPNMTISPYHPPEWNEDLSALFFGIHEVDVKEEAPRQDKKEP
;
A
#
# COMPACT_ATOMS: atom_id res chain seq x y z
N MET A 1 -16.04 -7.19 -105.26
CA MET A 1 -15.86 -7.03 -103.79
C MET A 1 -14.77 -7.99 -103.33
N LEU A 2 -13.85 -7.49 -102.48
CA LEU A 2 -13.05 -8.19 -101.44
C LEU A 2 -13.01 -9.73 -101.51
N LYS A 3 -11.90 -10.47 -101.43
CA LYS A 3 -10.62 -10.22 -100.73
C LYS A 3 -9.64 -11.35 -101.10
N PHE A 4 -8.37 -11.00 -101.34
CA PHE A 4 -7.18 -11.87 -101.31
C PHE A 4 -7.06 -12.56 -99.91
N ARG A 5 -6.40 -13.72 -99.68
CA ARG A 5 -4.98 -14.05 -99.98
C ARG A 5 -4.63 -15.51 -99.53
N LYS A 6 -4.03 -16.28 -100.46
CA LYS A 6 -2.82 -17.16 -100.40
C LYS A 6 -2.36 -17.69 -99.00
N GLN A 7 -2.33 -18.99 -98.70
CA GLN A 7 -1.43 -20.11 -99.13
C GLN A 7 0.04 -20.09 -98.64
N ALA A 8 0.43 -21.25 -98.07
CA ALA A 8 1.74 -21.94 -97.98
C ALA A 8 2.81 -21.48 -96.96
N VAL A 9 3.14 -22.30 -95.94
CA VAL A 9 4.10 -23.44 -95.80
C VAL A 9 5.58 -22.99 -95.63
N PHE A 10 6.20 -23.28 -94.47
CA PHE A 10 7.40 -24.12 -94.25
C PHE A 10 8.25 -23.76 -93.00
N LEU A 11 8.89 -24.82 -92.49
CA LEU A 11 10.20 -24.90 -91.83
C LEU A 11 10.33 -24.82 -90.29
N THR A 12 10.89 -25.92 -89.78
CA THR A 12 11.50 -26.23 -88.48
C THR A 12 12.71 -25.36 -88.13
N LEU A 13 12.87 -24.96 -86.85
CA LEU A 13 14.11 -25.12 -86.06
C LEU A 13 13.89 -24.69 -84.59
N GLY A 14 14.54 -25.40 -83.66
CA GLY A 14 14.22 -25.40 -82.22
C GLY A 14 14.71 -24.24 -81.37
N LEU A 15 14.29 -24.27 -80.10
CA LEU A 15 14.89 -23.52 -79.01
C LEU A 15 14.66 -24.29 -77.70
N LEU A 16 15.76 -24.75 -77.08
CA LEU A 16 15.80 -25.20 -75.69
C LEU A 16 15.46 -24.02 -74.77
N LEU A 17 14.54 -24.22 -73.82
CA LEU A 17 14.32 -23.28 -72.72
C LEU A 17 14.40 -24.03 -71.38
N LEU A 18 15.46 -23.70 -70.63
CA LEU A 18 15.73 -24.11 -69.27
C LEU A 18 14.65 -23.57 -68.33
N ILE A 19 13.87 -24.45 -67.72
CA ILE A 19 12.96 -24.11 -66.61
C ILE A 19 13.73 -24.34 -65.31
N SER A 20 14.25 -23.26 -64.74
CA SER A 20 14.82 -23.25 -63.39
C SER A 20 13.70 -23.38 -62.37
N GLY A 21 13.57 -24.55 -61.74
CA GLY A 21 12.70 -24.76 -60.59
C GLY A 21 13.30 -24.09 -59.35
N HIS A 22 12.68 -23.02 -58.85
CA HIS A 22 12.95 -22.51 -57.51
C HIS A 22 12.25 -23.40 -56.48
N LEU A 23 12.94 -24.43 -56.01
CA LEU A 23 12.62 -25.08 -54.75
C LEU A 23 12.95 -24.09 -53.62
N ALA A 24 11.91 -23.55 -52.99
CA ALA A 24 12.06 -22.86 -51.72
C ALA A 24 12.49 -23.89 -50.66
N VAL A 25 13.79 -23.97 -50.42
CA VAL A 25 14.34 -24.73 -49.28
C VAL A 25 13.94 -23.96 -48.02
N THR A 26 12.87 -24.38 -47.37
CA THR A 26 12.60 -24.02 -45.98
C THR A 26 13.67 -24.72 -45.12
N SER A 27 14.75 -23.99 -44.81
CA SER A 27 15.71 -24.45 -43.80
C SER A 27 14.98 -24.62 -42.47
N PRO A 28 15.09 -25.78 -41.80
CA PRO A 28 14.57 -25.93 -40.45
C PRO A 28 15.30 -24.92 -39.55
N ALA A 29 14.53 -24.20 -38.72
CA ALA A 29 15.11 -23.30 -37.73
C ALA A 29 15.96 -24.13 -36.76
N THR A 30 17.28 -24.05 -36.89
CA THR A 30 18.22 -24.67 -35.96
C THR A 30 18.07 -23.96 -34.62
N THR A 31 17.34 -24.56 -33.67
CA THR A 31 17.36 -24.12 -32.28
C THR A 31 18.77 -24.30 -31.75
N SER A 32 19.51 -23.21 -31.58
CA SER A 32 20.81 -23.21 -30.91
C SER A 32 20.70 -23.93 -29.57
N PRO A 33 21.65 -24.80 -29.20
CA PRO A 33 21.63 -25.47 -27.91
C PRO A 33 21.63 -24.42 -26.79
N LEU A 34 20.72 -24.58 -25.83
CA LEU A 34 20.63 -23.69 -24.68
C LEU A 34 21.96 -23.70 -23.93
N ARG A 35 22.54 -22.52 -23.69
CA ARG A 35 23.80 -22.41 -22.94
C ARG A 35 23.57 -22.81 -21.46
N PRO A 36 24.50 -23.53 -20.83
CA PRO A 36 24.44 -23.79 -19.39
C PRO A 36 24.44 -22.49 -18.56
N LEU A 37 23.82 -22.55 -17.37
CA LEU A 37 23.84 -21.49 -16.37
C LEU A 37 25.13 -21.61 -15.55
N GLU A 38 26.19 -20.90 -15.94
CA GLU A 38 27.52 -21.06 -15.34
C GLU A 38 28.01 -19.82 -14.58
N SER A 39 27.42 -18.64 -14.83
CA SER A 39 27.95 -17.38 -14.29
C SER A 39 27.14 -16.83 -13.12
N ILE A 40 27.82 -16.12 -12.20
CA ILE A 40 27.16 -15.31 -11.15
C ILE A 40 26.16 -14.33 -11.79
N LYS A 41 26.47 -13.81 -12.99
CA LYS A 41 25.57 -12.92 -13.73
C LYS A 41 24.23 -13.57 -14.06
N ASP A 42 24.20 -14.87 -14.34
CA ASP A 42 22.96 -15.62 -14.60
C ASP A 42 22.11 -15.73 -13.34
N ILE A 43 22.75 -15.95 -12.18
CA ILE A 43 22.08 -16.00 -10.87
C ILE A 43 21.51 -14.62 -10.51
N MET A 44 22.25 -13.54 -10.78
CA MET A 44 21.81 -12.17 -10.50
C MET A 44 20.66 -11.74 -11.41
N ALA A 45 20.68 -12.16 -12.68
CA ALA A 45 19.64 -11.86 -13.66
C ALA A 45 18.36 -12.70 -13.49
N TRP A 46 18.37 -13.71 -12.61
CA TRP A 46 17.21 -14.57 -12.38
C TRP A 46 16.01 -13.77 -11.87
N LYS A 47 14.92 -13.78 -12.63
CA LYS A 47 13.70 -13.06 -12.28
C LYS A 47 12.76 -13.94 -11.45
N THR A 48 12.22 -13.36 -10.38
CA THR A 48 11.30 -14.05 -9.47
C THR A 48 10.00 -13.27 -9.32
N ILE A 49 8.89 -14.01 -9.22
CA ILE A 49 7.57 -13.46 -8.91
C ILE A 49 7.50 -13.14 -7.42
N ARG A 50 7.06 -11.93 -7.07
CA ARG A 50 6.86 -11.49 -5.68
C ARG A 50 5.50 -10.82 -5.54
N SER A 51 4.90 -10.94 -4.36
CA SER A 51 3.55 -10.44 -4.05
C SER A 51 2.50 -10.83 -5.11
N PRO A 52 2.35 -12.13 -5.46
CA PRO A 52 1.30 -12.55 -6.39
C PRO A 52 -0.08 -12.21 -5.79
N HIS A 53 -0.93 -11.58 -6.59
CA HIS A 53 -2.28 -11.21 -6.20
C HIS A 53 -3.25 -11.43 -7.36
N VAL A 54 -4.38 -12.07 -7.09
CA VAL A 54 -5.48 -12.23 -8.04
C VAL A 54 -6.57 -11.23 -7.68
N SER A 55 -7.27 -10.66 -8.65
CA SER A 55 -8.42 -9.81 -8.40
C SER A 55 -9.62 -10.61 -7.89
N ASP A 56 -10.55 -10.00 -7.17
CA ASP A 56 -11.67 -10.70 -6.54
C ASP A 56 -12.56 -11.45 -7.54
N ASN A 57 -12.70 -10.91 -8.76
CA ASN A 57 -13.42 -11.56 -9.85
C ASN A 57 -12.59 -12.63 -10.62
N GLY A 58 -11.34 -12.87 -10.23
CA GLY A 58 -10.43 -13.83 -10.85
C GLY A 58 -9.93 -13.45 -12.24
N GLN A 59 -10.26 -12.28 -12.77
CA GLN A 59 -9.93 -11.90 -14.16
C GLN A 59 -8.51 -11.37 -14.32
N TRP A 60 -7.92 -10.81 -13.26
CA TRP A 60 -6.59 -10.22 -13.30
C TRP A 60 -5.65 -10.95 -12.33
N PHE A 61 -4.42 -11.14 -12.78
CA PHE A 61 -3.31 -11.59 -11.97
C PHE A 61 -2.19 -10.56 -12.04
N ALA A 62 -1.77 -10.07 -10.87
CA ALA A 62 -0.72 -9.09 -10.75
C ALA A 62 0.40 -9.56 -9.84
N TYR A 63 1.63 -9.19 -10.18
CA TYR A 63 2.80 -9.52 -9.39
C TYR A 63 3.97 -8.61 -9.72
N TYR A 64 4.90 -8.48 -8.79
CA TYR A 64 6.22 -7.93 -9.09
C TYR A 64 7.06 -9.00 -9.77
N LEU A 65 7.68 -8.64 -10.89
CA LEU A 65 8.70 -9.43 -11.55
C LEU A 65 10.01 -8.64 -11.51
N GLY A 66 11.06 -9.23 -10.96
CA GLY A 66 12.37 -8.59 -11.04
C GLY A 66 13.50 -9.50 -10.62
N PRO A 67 14.74 -9.09 -10.92
CA PRO A 67 15.93 -9.84 -10.60
C PRO A 67 16.16 -9.96 -9.09
N ASN A 68 17.18 -10.72 -8.69
CA ASN A 68 17.63 -10.78 -7.30
C ASN A 68 18.17 -9.43 -6.82
N GLU A 69 18.83 -8.69 -7.72
CA GLU A 69 19.32 -7.32 -7.52
C GLU A 69 19.10 -6.52 -8.81
N GLY A 70 18.56 -5.31 -8.66
CA GLY A 70 18.28 -4.40 -9.76
C GLY A 70 16.81 -3.94 -9.76
N ASP A 71 16.42 -3.29 -10.85
CA ASP A 71 15.07 -2.77 -11.00
C ASP A 71 14.12 -3.85 -11.54
N GLY A 72 12.86 -3.77 -11.09
CA GLY A 72 11.81 -4.71 -11.46
C GLY A 72 10.68 -4.07 -12.25
N GLU A 73 9.58 -4.78 -12.37
CA GLU A 73 8.33 -4.27 -12.91
C GLU A 73 7.15 -4.90 -12.18
N VAL A 74 6.00 -4.25 -12.19
CA VAL A 74 4.71 -4.89 -11.91
C VAL A 74 4.11 -5.32 -13.23
N ILE A 75 3.80 -6.60 -13.32
CA ILE A 75 3.04 -7.19 -14.40
C ILE A 75 1.60 -7.34 -13.93
N VAL A 76 0.66 -6.87 -14.74
CA VAL A 76 -0.78 -7.07 -14.54
C VAL A 76 -1.32 -7.70 -15.80
N ARG A 77 -1.82 -8.93 -15.70
CA ARG A 77 -2.26 -9.71 -16.87
C ARG A 77 -3.63 -10.31 -16.63
N MET A 78 -4.39 -10.46 -17.69
CA MET A 78 -5.61 -11.26 -17.62
C MET A 78 -5.25 -12.72 -17.33
N THR A 79 -6.08 -13.38 -16.52
CA THR A 79 -6.00 -14.83 -16.27
C THR A 79 -6.52 -15.62 -17.45
N GLN A 80 -7.48 -15.04 -18.18
CA GLN A 80 -8.05 -15.54 -19.42
C GLN A 80 -7.95 -14.44 -20.48
N GLY A 81 -7.14 -14.67 -21.51
CA GLY A 81 -6.89 -13.71 -22.58
C GLY A 81 -5.43 -13.24 -22.65
N GLU A 82 -5.16 -12.30 -23.55
CA GLU A 82 -3.79 -11.89 -23.90
C GLU A 82 -3.39 -10.51 -23.34
N LYS A 83 -4.34 -9.76 -22.75
CA LYS A 83 -4.09 -8.40 -22.28
C LYS A 83 -3.13 -8.42 -21.08
N SER A 84 -2.01 -7.72 -21.22
CA SER A 84 -1.07 -7.48 -20.12
C SER A 84 -0.58 -6.03 -20.11
N TYR A 85 -0.32 -5.55 -18.90
CA TYR A 85 0.33 -4.27 -18.64
C TYR A 85 1.62 -4.51 -17.87
N HIS A 86 2.62 -3.71 -18.21
CA HIS A 86 3.96 -3.79 -17.67
C HIS A 86 4.37 -2.41 -17.18
N PHE A 87 4.57 -2.27 -15.89
CA PHE A 87 4.92 -1.01 -15.27
C PHE A 87 6.27 -1.11 -14.58
N PRO A 88 7.29 -0.36 -15.02
CA PRO A 88 8.57 -0.33 -14.34
C PRO A 88 8.40 0.02 -12.87
N THR A 89 9.16 -0.68 -12.03
CA THR A 89 9.28 -0.39 -10.61
C THR A 89 10.76 -0.37 -10.26
N GLY A 90 11.17 0.45 -9.30
CA GLY A 90 12.59 0.54 -8.97
C GLY A 90 13.16 -0.68 -8.26
N GLU A 91 14.15 -0.42 -7.42
CA GLU A 91 15.02 -1.42 -6.83
C GLU A 91 14.19 -2.48 -6.09
N THR A 92 14.35 -3.74 -6.52
CA THR A 92 13.85 -4.93 -5.86
C THR A 92 15.04 -5.68 -5.27
N SER A 93 15.07 -5.83 -3.95
CA SER A 93 16.09 -6.62 -3.26
C SER A 93 15.43 -7.78 -2.55
N ARG A 94 16.07 -8.96 -2.56
CA ARG A 94 15.60 -10.13 -1.77
C ARG A 94 15.52 -9.85 -0.27
N TYR A 95 16.23 -8.84 0.22
CA TYR A 95 16.27 -8.44 1.62
C TYR A 95 15.27 -7.32 1.95
N GLN A 96 14.65 -6.71 0.94
CA GLN A 96 13.68 -5.65 1.14
C GLN A 96 12.27 -6.22 1.10
N ARG A 97 11.39 -5.73 1.99
CA ARG A 97 9.97 -6.07 1.96
C ARG A 97 9.41 -5.75 0.56
N PRO A 98 8.78 -6.73 -0.11
CA PRO A 98 8.15 -6.52 -1.41
C PRO A 98 7.18 -5.34 -1.38
N GLY A 99 6.99 -4.69 -2.52
CA GLY A 99 5.91 -3.72 -2.66
C GLY A 99 4.55 -4.38 -2.43
N LYS A 100 3.57 -3.58 -1.99
CA LYS A 100 2.17 -4.00 -1.90
C LYS A 100 1.50 -3.84 -3.26
N ILE A 101 0.69 -4.83 -3.66
CA ILE A 101 -0.30 -4.76 -4.73
C ILE A 101 -1.67 -4.96 -4.09
N ALA A 102 -2.67 -4.21 -4.54
CA ALA A 102 -4.07 -4.46 -4.20
C ALA A 102 -4.97 -4.11 -5.38
N PHE A 103 -6.12 -4.78 -5.47
CA PHE A 103 -7.19 -4.44 -6.38
C PHE A 103 -8.30 -3.70 -5.62
N SER A 104 -9.07 -2.87 -6.32
CA SER A 104 -10.37 -2.43 -5.81
C SER A 104 -11.35 -3.61 -5.80
N ALA A 105 -12.37 -3.55 -4.94
CA ALA A 105 -13.36 -4.62 -4.80
C ALA A 105 -14.09 -4.99 -6.10
N ASP A 106 -14.33 -4.00 -6.97
CA ASP A 106 -14.92 -4.19 -8.30
C ASP A 106 -13.92 -4.71 -9.35
N SER A 107 -12.66 -4.91 -8.97
CA SER A 107 -11.57 -5.35 -9.83
C SER A 107 -11.34 -4.43 -11.05
N GLN A 108 -11.72 -3.15 -10.97
CA GLN A 108 -11.51 -2.16 -12.04
C GLN A 108 -10.21 -1.37 -11.88
N TRP A 109 -9.69 -1.28 -10.65
CA TRP A 109 -8.48 -0.55 -10.33
C TRP A 109 -7.45 -1.46 -9.68
N LEU A 110 -6.17 -1.14 -9.92
CA LEU A 110 -5.05 -1.74 -9.21
C LEU A 110 -4.14 -0.64 -8.67
N ALA A 111 -3.79 -0.74 -7.39
CA ALA A 111 -2.79 0.10 -6.77
C ALA A 111 -1.55 -0.72 -6.39
N TYR A 112 -0.37 -0.17 -6.62
CA TYR A 112 0.89 -0.84 -6.34
C TYR A 112 1.98 0.14 -5.87
N THR A 113 2.90 -0.38 -5.07
CA THR A 113 4.06 0.39 -4.59
C THR A 113 5.12 0.51 -5.68
N ILE A 114 5.70 1.70 -5.85
CA ILE A 114 6.83 1.97 -6.73
C ILE A 114 8.03 2.36 -5.85
N SER A 115 9.07 1.53 -5.85
CA SER A 115 10.36 1.87 -5.23
C SER A 115 11.17 2.81 -6.14
N PRO A 116 12.07 3.65 -5.59
CA PRO A 116 13.10 4.34 -6.38
C PRO A 116 13.99 3.35 -7.13
N THR A 117 14.45 3.71 -8.33
CA THR A 117 15.38 2.86 -9.09
C THR A 117 16.73 2.74 -8.39
N GLN A 118 17.54 1.75 -8.76
CA GLN A 118 18.89 1.60 -8.18
C GLN A 118 19.75 2.86 -8.39
N GLU A 119 19.63 3.51 -9.55
CA GLU A 119 20.33 4.76 -9.82
C GLU A 119 19.84 5.92 -8.93
N GLU A 120 18.53 6.08 -8.80
CA GLU A 120 17.93 7.10 -7.92
C GLU A 120 18.31 6.86 -6.46
N ALA A 121 18.22 5.60 -6.01
CA ALA A 121 18.60 5.18 -4.67
C ALA A 121 20.07 5.49 -4.39
N LYS A 122 20.97 5.17 -5.33
CA LYS A 122 22.40 5.49 -5.21
C LYS A 122 22.64 7.01 -5.13
N LYS A 123 22.00 7.80 -6.01
CA LYS A 123 22.11 9.27 -6.01
C LYS A 123 21.59 9.86 -4.70
N LEU A 124 20.44 9.40 -4.20
CA LEU A 124 19.85 9.86 -2.94
C LEU A 124 20.73 9.49 -1.73
N ARG A 125 21.27 8.26 -1.67
CA ARG A 125 22.22 7.83 -0.62
C ARG A 125 23.49 8.69 -0.64
N GLN A 126 24.06 8.96 -1.81
CA GLN A 126 25.22 9.85 -1.95
C GLN A 126 24.93 11.28 -1.47
N GLN A 127 23.73 11.78 -1.76
CA GLN A 127 23.26 13.09 -1.29
C GLN A 127 22.78 13.08 0.17
N LYS A 128 22.83 11.94 0.87
CA LYS A 128 22.26 11.74 2.22
C LYS A 128 20.78 12.14 2.32
N LYS A 129 20.05 12.01 1.21
CA LYS A 129 18.60 12.24 1.13
C LYS A 129 17.83 10.96 1.39
N LYS A 130 16.61 11.10 1.90
CA LYS A 130 15.72 9.97 2.13
C LYS A 130 15.17 9.40 0.83
N LEU A 131 14.92 8.11 0.86
CA LEU A 131 14.26 7.38 -0.21
C LEU A 131 12.79 7.25 0.15
N TYR A 132 11.92 7.76 -0.71
CA TYR A 132 10.50 7.59 -0.56
C TYR A 132 9.95 6.71 -1.66
N ARG A 133 8.93 5.94 -1.31
CA ARG A 133 8.15 5.16 -2.26
C ARG A 133 7.05 6.04 -2.85
N LYS A 134 6.60 5.65 -4.04
CA LYS A 134 5.39 6.16 -4.66
C LYS A 134 4.33 5.06 -4.69
N VAL A 135 3.10 5.44 -5.02
CA VAL A 135 2.04 4.49 -5.37
C VAL A 135 1.57 4.78 -6.78
N GLY A 136 1.54 3.75 -7.63
CA GLY A 136 0.86 3.79 -8.92
C GLY A 136 -0.56 3.28 -8.77
N LEU A 137 -1.52 3.97 -9.38
CA LEU A 137 -2.92 3.58 -9.50
C LEU A 137 -3.23 3.40 -10.99
N VAL A 138 -3.79 2.26 -11.36
CA VAL A 138 -4.03 1.88 -12.75
C VAL A 138 -5.51 1.58 -12.94
N ASN A 139 -6.10 2.20 -13.96
CA ASN A 139 -7.41 1.80 -14.47
C ASN A 139 -7.22 0.57 -15.37
N LEU A 140 -7.77 -0.58 -15.00
CA LEU A 140 -7.51 -1.84 -15.70
C LEU A 140 -8.24 -1.93 -17.06
N ALA A 141 -9.33 -1.19 -17.22
CA ALA A 141 -10.02 -1.11 -18.50
C ALA A 141 -9.17 -0.36 -19.54
N THR A 142 -8.62 0.80 -19.19
CA THR A 142 -7.89 1.68 -20.12
C THR A 142 -6.38 1.49 -20.13
N GLY A 143 -5.79 1.02 -19.02
CA GLY A 143 -4.35 0.98 -18.80
C GLY A 143 -3.76 2.31 -18.35
N GLU A 144 -4.60 3.33 -18.14
CA GLU A 144 -4.16 4.64 -17.66
C GLU A 144 -3.60 4.53 -16.24
N LYS A 145 -2.46 5.19 -16.01
CA LYS A 145 -1.74 5.19 -14.74
C LYS A 145 -1.62 6.60 -14.16
N ILE A 146 -1.89 6.70 -12.86
CA ILE A 146 -1.66 7.89 -12.04
C ILE A 146 -0.63 7.52 -10.96
N GLU A 147 0.32 8.42 -10.67
CA GLU A 147 1.31 8.22 -9.61
C GLU A 147 1.12 9.22 -8.47
N PHE A 148 1.33 8.73 -7.25
CA PHE A 148 1.30 9.51 -6.01
C PHE A 148 2.65 9.44 -5.33
N ASP A 149 3.30 10.59 -5.14
CA ASP A 149 4.62 10.67 -4.54
C ASP A 149 4.58 10.58 -3.00
N ARG A 150 5.69 10.07 -2.44
CA ARG A 150 5.96 10.04 -0.99
C ARG A 150 4.92 9.30 -0.15
N ILE A 151 4.35 8.21 -0.66
CA ILE A 151 3.37 7.41 0.06
C ILE A 151 4.05 6.36 0.95
N LYS A 152 3.69 6.35 2.23
CA LYS A 152 4.11 5.38 3.26
C LYS A 152 3.28 4.10 3.16
N ASN A 153 1.97 4.25 3.05
CA ASN A 153 1.01 3.14 2.98
C ASN A 153 -0.24 3.53 2.17
N PHE A 154 -0.96 2.55 1.65
CA PHE A 154 -2.25 2.77 0.97
C PHE A 154 -3.24 1.64 1.24
N SER A 155 -4.53 1.96 1.13
CA SER A 155 -5.62 0.96 1.20
C SER A 155 -6.81 1.38 0.35
N PHE A 156 -7.41 0.42 -0.36
CA PHE A 156 -8.77 0.60 -0.88
C PHE A 156 -9.78 0.54 0.29
N SER A 157 -10.96 1.11 0.06
CA SER A 157 -12.07 1.14 1.03
C SER A 157 -12.80 -0.19 1.17
N GLY A 158 -12.11 -1.27 1.54
CA GLY A 158 -12.74 -2.57 1.76
C GLY A 158 -13.56 -3.04 0.55
N GLU A 159 -14.80 -3.45 0.81
CA GLU A 159 -15.78 -3.87 -0.22
C GLU A 159 -16.34 -2.71 -1.04
N ASN A 160 -16.18 -1.46 -0.59
CA ASN A 160 -16.54 -0.28 -1.36
C ASN A 160 -15.45 0.01 -2.41
N PRO A 161 -15.76 -0.05 -3.72
CA PRO A 161 -14.77 0.18 -4.76
C PRO A 161 -14.52 1.67 -5.06
N GLY A 162 -15.11 2.59 -4.30
CA GLY A 162 -15.13 4.01 -4.62
C GLY A 162 -13.89 4.79 -4.20
N TRP A 163 -13.11 4.29 -3.24
CA TRP A 163 -12.07 5.11 -2.58
C TRP A 163 -10.73 4.40 -2.41
N LEU A 164 -9.67 5.22 -2.45
CA LEU A 164 -8.30 4.84 -2.13
C LEU A 164 -7.72 5.84 -1.11
N ALA A 165 -7.29 5.35 0.05
CA ALA A 165 -6.54 6.14 1.01
C ALA A 165 -5.03 5.96 0.79
N LEU A 166 -4.30 7.07 0.81
CA LEU A 166 -2.88 7.19 0.54
C LEU A 166 -2.21 7.97 1.68
N HIS A 167 -1.54 7.28 2.59
CA HIS A 167 -0.89 7.89 3.75
C HIS A 167 0.54 8.28 3.41
N LYS A 168 0.86 9.56 3.52
CA LYS A 168 2.16 10.11 3.15
C LYS A 168 3.20 9.83 4.24
N ASN A 169 4.46 9.80 3.83
CA ASN A 169 5.56 9.87 4.79
C ASN A 169 5.54 11.25 5.48
N PRO A 170 5.92 11.31 6.77
CA PRO A 170 6.13 12.58 7.45
C PRO A 170 7.03 13.55 6.64
N PRO A 171 6.78 14.86 6.72
CA PRO A 171 7.68 15.85 6.14
C PRO A 171 9.05 15.79 6.84
N GLU A 172 10.13 16.06 6.10
CA GLU A 172 11.50 16.02 6.66
C GLU A 172 11.75 17.10 7.72
N THR A 173 10.94 18.15 7.73
CA THR A 173 10.99 19.22 8.74
C THR A 173 10.64 18.69 10.13
N GLN A 174 9.64 17.82 10.24
CA GLN A 174 9.22 17.17 11.49
C GLN A 174 10.34 16.35 12.15
N GLU A 175 11.23 15.77 11.35
CA GLU A 175 12.33 14.97 11.89
C GLU A 175 13.41 15.80 12.57
N LYS A 176 13.50 17.09 12.27
CA LYS A 176 14.47 18.01 12.87
C LYS A 176 13.97 18.61 14.18
N GLU A 177 12.69 18.46 14.47
CA GLU A 177 12.08 18.93 15.71
C GLU A 177 12.53 18.08 16.90
N LYS A 178 12.65 18.71 18.08
CA LYS A 178 13.01 18.02 19.31
C LYS A 178 11.85 17.14 19.79
N GLU A 179 10.66 17.70 19.77
CA GLU A 179 9.43 16.98 20.05
C GLU A 179 9.01 16.17 18.83
N LYS A 180 8.70 14.90 19.05
CA LYS A 180 8.32 13.96 18.01
C LYS A 180 6.83 13.72 18.06
N TRP A 181 6.18 13.87 16.91
CA TRP A 181 4.87 13.31 16.62
C TRP A 181 4.99 12.37 15.42
N GLU A 182 4.00 11.52 15.20
CA GLU A 182 3.98 10.52 14.13
C GLU A 182 3.06 10.90 12.96
N GLY A 183 2.13 11.84 13.18
CA GLY A 183 1.13 12.21 12.19
C GLY A 183 1.70 12.79 10.91
N SER A 184 1.05 12.45 9.79
CA SER A 184 1.35 12.94 8.45
C SER A 184 0.08 12.98 7.59
N ASP A 185 0.16 13.62 6.43
CA ASP A 185 -0.98 13.76 5.52
C ASP A 185 -1.55 12.41 5.04
N LEU A 186 -2.87 12.25 5.12
CA LEU A 186 -3.64 11.20 4.46
C LEU A 186 -4.43 11.80 3.29
N ILE A 187 -4.21 11.30 2.08
CA ILE A 187 -5.02 11.65 0.92
C ILE A 187 -6.10 10.59 0.74
N LEU A 188 -7.37 11.01 0.75
CA LEU A 188 -8.50 10.19 0.35
C LEU A 188 -8.87 10.55 -1.11
N TYR A 189 -8.70 9.58 -2.01
CA TYR A 189 -8.90 9.73 -3.45
C TYR A 189 -10.18 9.03 -3.90
N GLU A 190 -11.09 9.76 -4.54
CA GLU A 190 -12.33 9.21 -5.13
C GLU A 190 -12.02 8.66 -6.53
N LEU A 191 -12.15 7.34 -6.70
CA LEU A 191 -11.72 6.65 -7.92
C LEU A 191 -12.54 7.02 -9.15
N LYS A 192 -13.81 7.40 -8.98
CA LYS A 192 -14.70 7.76 -10.09
C LYS A 192 -14.44 9.14 -10.67
N THR A 193 -14.16 10.12 -9.80
CA THR A 193 -14.07 11.55 -10.19
C THR A 193 -12.64 12.07 -10.20
N GLY A 194 -11.73 11.37 -9.52
CA GLY A 194 -10.36 11.83 -9.27
C GLY A 194 -10.23 12.91 -8.19
N GLN A 195 -11.30 13.21 -7.46
CA GLN A 195 -11.27 14.18 -6.37
C GLN A 195 -10.35 13.71 -5.23
N LYS A 196 -9.66 14.68 -4.62
CA LYS A 196 -8.71 14.46 -3.52
C LYS A 196 -9.15 15.24 -2.30
N LEU A 197 -9.32 14.56 -1.18
CA LEU A 197 -9.43 15.16 0.14
C LEU A 197 -8.11 14.93 0.89
N ASN A 198 -7.55 15.98 1.48
CA ASN A 198 -6.38 15.88 2.34
C ASN A 198 -6.80 15.96 3.81
N ILE A 199 -6.28 15.06 4.65
CA ILE A 199 -6.49 15.03 6.10
C ILE A 199 -5.10 15.12 6.73
N GLY A 200 -4.85 16.16 7.53
CA GLY A 200 -3.54 16.41 8.14
C GLY A 200 -3.31 15.60 9.42
N ASN A 201 -2.04 15.44 9.80
CA ASN A 201 -1.60 14.88 11.08
C ASN A 201 -2.13 13.48 11.40
N VAL A 202 -2.40 12.65 10.39
CA VAL A 202 -2.89 11.28 10.60
C VAL A 202 -1.74 10.36 11.01
N SER A 203 -1.85 9.68 12.15
CA SER A 203 -0.87 8.66 12.58
C SER A 203 -1.28 7.24 12.14
N GLU A 204 -2.55 6.89 12.30
CA GLU A 204 -3.14 5.62 11.86
C GLU A 204 -4.46 5.87 11.14
N PHE A 205 -4.82 4.97 10.22
CA PHE A 205 -6.12 4.99 9.55
C PHE A 205 -6.55 3.56 9.22
N ALA A 206 -7.86 3.34 9.15
CA ALA A 206 -8.42 2.09 8.65
C ALA A 206 -9.83 2.33 8.08
N PHE A 207 -10.17 1.58 7.05
CA PHE A 207 -11.55 1.43 6.62
C PHE A 207 -12.21 0.27 7.38
N ASP A 208 -13.51 0.37 7.62
CA ASP A 208 -14.32 -0.80 7.96
C ASP A 208 -14.34 -1.77 6.77
N LYS A 209 -14.71 -3.03 7.03
CA LYS A 209 -14.72 -4.08 6.01
C LYS A 209 -15.62 -3.73 4.83
N GLN A 210 -16.81 -3.19 5.09
CA GLN A 210 -17.77 -2.78 4.05
C GLN A 210 -17.34 -1.51 3.30
N GLY A 211 -16.40 -0.73 3.86
CA GLY A 211 -15.98 0.54 3.28
C GLY A 211 -17.04 1.64 3.38
N HIS A 212 -17.90 1.61 4.38
CA HIS A 212 -18.81 2.71 4.69
C HIS A 212 -18.10 3.82 5.47
N TRP A 213 -17.09 3.45 6.26
CA TRP A 213 -16.42 4.30 7.21
C TRP A 213 -14.91 4.30 7.02
N LEU A 214 -14.32 5.50 7.05
CA LEU A 214 -12.89 5.69 7.26
C LEU A 214 -12.70 6.21 8.68
N ALA A 215 -11.89 5.52 9.48
CA ALA A 215 -11.45 6.01 10.78
C ALA A 215 -9.97 6.40 10.73
N TRP A 216 -9.58 7.42 11.49
CA TRP A 216 -8.19 7.82 11.65
C TRP A 216 -7.91 8.39 13.05
N THR A 217 -6.66 8.24 13.47
CA THR A 217 -6.10 8.91 14.64
C THR A 217 -5.30 10.13 14.22
N ILE A 218 -5.39 11.19 14.99
CA ILE A 218 -4.61 12.42 14.82
C ILE A 218 -3.49 12.42 15.85
N ASP A 219 -2.26 12.63 15.37
CA ASP A 219 -1.09 12.90 16.20
C ASP A 219 -0.33 14.10 15.64
N ALA A 220 -0.64 15.28 16.18
CA ALA A 220 -0.07 16.55 15.83
C ALA A 220 1.04 16.96 16.81
N LYS A 221 1.84 17.94 16.40
CA LYS A 221 2.80 18.60 17.29
C LYS A 221 2.09 19.17 18.52
N ASP A 222 2.72 19.05 19.70
CA ASP A 222 2.18 19.50 20.99
C ASP A 222 0.84 18.83 21.36
N LYS A 223 0.49 17.72 20.68
CA LYS A 223 -0.79 16.97 20.80
C LYS A 223 -2.04 17.81 20.52
N ALA A 224 -1.89 18.98 19.88
CA ALA A 224 -2.98 19.89 19.61
C ALA A 224 -3.99 19.28 18.62
N GLY A 225 -5.20 18.99 19.09
CA GLY A 225 -6.24 18.37 18.27
C GLY A 225 -6.07 16.86 18.06
N ASN A 226 -5.21 16.19 18.86
CA ASN A 226 -5.10 14.74 18.85
C ASN A 226 -6.42 14.08 19.20
N GLY A 227 -6.75 12.99 18.53
CA GLY A 227 -8.07 12.39 18.69
C GLY A 227 -8.34 11.28 17.71
N VAL A 228 -9.57 10.78 17.77
CA VAL A 228 -10.09 9.77 16.85
C VAL A 228 -11.29 10.34 16.13
N GLN A 229 -11.27 10.25 14.81
CA GLN A 229 -12.35 10.72 13.96
C GLN A 229 -12.74 9.64 12.97
N ILE A 230 -14.01 9.67 12.56
CA ILE A 230 -14.57 8.80 11.53
C ILE A 230 -15.27 9.63 10.46
N ARG A 231 -15.23 9.16 9.22
CA ARG A 231 -15.93 9.75 8.07
C ARG A 231 -16.79 8.71 7.39
N HIS A 232 -18.07 9.02 7.24
CA HIS A 232 -18.97 8.24 6.41
C HIS A 232 -18.69 8.55 4.94
N LEU A 233 -18.29 7.57 4.14
CA LEU A 233 -17.79 7.80 2.79
C LEU A 233 -18.86 8.27 1.82
N ALA A 234 -20.11 7.81 1.96
CA ALA A 234 -21.17 8.20 1.04
C ALA A 234 -21.69 9.62 1.27
N SER A 235 -21.72 10.10 2.53
CA SER A 235 -22.23 11.44 2.86
C SER A 235 -21.14 12.47 3.11
N GLY A 236 -19.90 12.03 3.32
CA GLY A 236 -18.78 12.88 3.69
C GLY A 236 -18.83 13.41 5.13
N ARG A 237 -19.83 13.01 5.93
CA ARG A 237 -19.98 13.43 7.33
C ARG A 237 -18.79 12.95 8.15
N VAL A 238 -18.14 13.88 8.85
CA VAL A 238 -17.07 13.58 9.82
C VAL A 238 -17.64 13.66 11.24
N VAL A 239 -17.28 12.70 12.08
CA VAL A 239 -17.64 12.63 13.49
C VAL A 239 -16.36 12.53 14.31
N VAL A 240 -16.24 13.36 15.33
CA VAL A 240 -15.18 13.25 16.35
C VAL A 240 -15.68 12.27 17.41
N LEU A 241 -14.94 11.17 17.61
CA LEU A 241 -15.26 10.15 18.59
C LEU A 241 -14.65 10.46 19.97
N ASP A 242 -13.39 10.90 19.98
CA ASP A 242 -12.69 11.38 21.16
C ASP A 242 -11.61 12.39 20.75
N ASN A 243 -11.28 13.33 21.65
CA ASN A 243 -10.22 14.32 21.47
C ASN A 243 -9.65 14.72 22.83
N ASP A 244 -8.33 14.81 22.91
CA ASP A 244 -7.60 15.10 24.15
C ASP A 244 -6.13 15.42 23.83
N GLU A 245 -5.40 15.99 24.79
CA GLU A 245 -3.94 16.10 24.73
C GLU A 245 -3.29 14.74 25.07
N ALA A 246 -3.58 13.75 24.23
CA ALA A 246 -3.19 12.36 24.40
C ALA A 246 -2.62 11.77 23.11
N VAL A 247 -2.00 10.59 23.21
CA VAL A 247 -1.57 9.82 22.04
C VAL A 247 -2.57 8.71 21.78
N TYR A 248 -3.04 8.59 20.55
CA TYR A 248 -3.99 7.54 20.14
C TYR A 248 -3.28 6.51 19.28
N LYS A 249 -3.44 5.22 19.62
CA LYS A 249 -2.77 4.11 18.94
C LYS A 249 -3.69 2.93 18.74
N LYS A 250 -3.32 2.04 17.82
CA LYS A 250 -3.94 0.74 17.59
C LYS A 250 -5.43 0.85 17.28
N LEU A 251 -5.74 1.64 16.26
CA LEU A 251 -7.09 1.77 15.75
C LEU A 251 -7.50 0.46 15.05
N THR A 252 -8.58 -0.17 15.52
CA THR A 252 -9.11 -1.42 14.97
C THR A 252 -10.62 -1.37 14.79
N TRP A 253 -11.09 -1.92 13.68
CA TRP A 253 -12.51 -2.17 13.44
C TRP A 253 -12.88 -3.57 13.94
N ALA A 254 -14.09 -3.72 14.46
CA ALA A 254 -14.70 -5.05 14.59
C ALA A 254 -14.93 -5.64 13.19
N GLU A 255 -14.76 -6.95 13.03
CA GLU A 255 -14.66 -7.57 11.70
C GLU A 255 -15.94 -7.46 10.87
N GLU A 256 -17.10 -7.77 11.46
CA GLU A 256 -18.40 -7.81 10.76
C GLU A 256 -19.38 -6.74 11.25
N LYS A 257 -18.94 -5.83 12.11
CA LYS A 257 -19.82 -4.87 12.79
C LYS A 257 -19.25 -3.48 12.81
N GLU A 258 -20.14 -2.50 12.85
CA GLU A 258 -19.82 -1.09 12.95
C GLU A 258 -19.41 -0.70 14.38
N ALA A 259 -18.24 -1.20 14.79
CA ALA A 259 -17.62 -0.90 16.05
C ALA A 259 -16.11 -0.68 15.87
N LEU A 260 -15.55 0.19 16.69
CA LEU A 260 -14.15 0.60 16.64
C LEU A 260 -13.53 0.45 18.03
N ALA A 261 -12.26 0.08 18.11
CA ALA A 261 -11.47 0.16 19.33
C ALA A 261 -10.18 0.93 19.09
N VAL A 262 -9.68 1.59 20.12
CA VAL A 262 -8.46 2.39 20.09
C VAL A 262 -7.89 2.51 21.51
N LEU A 263 -6.58 2.64 21.61
CA LEU A 263 -5.88 2.91 22.87
C LEU A 263 -5.59 4.41 22.98
N LYS A 264 -5.82 4.97 24.18
CA LYS A 264 -5.53 6.37 24.51
C LYS A 264 -4.46 6.43 25.59
N GLY A 265 -3.28 6.90 25.23
CA GLY A 265 -2.12 7.05 26.13
C GLY A 265 -1.97 8.48 26.65
N LYS A 266 -1.84 8.64 27.97
CA LYS A 266 -1.52 9.90 28.63
C LYS A 266 -0.20 9.79 29.39
N GLU A 267 0.58 10.86 29.36
CA GLU A 267 1.77 10.95 30.19
C GLU A 267 1.38 11.03 31.65
N ASP A 268 2.18 10.39 32.49
CA ASP A 268 2.00 10.35 33.93
C ASP A 268 3.27 10.84 34.63
N GLU A 269 3.14 11.58 35.73
CA GLU A 269 4.29 12.16 36.45
C GLU A 269 5.15 11.10 37.15
N LYS A 270 4.56 9.96 37.52
CA LYS A 270 5.21 8.87 38.26
C LYS A 270 5.87 7.85 37.34
N TYR A 271 5.32 7.58 36.15
CA TYR A 271 5.80 6.52 35.26
C TYR A 271 6.60 7.05 34.06
N GLU A 272 7.61 6.30 33.62
CA GLU A 272 8.44 6.63 32.47
C GLU A 272 7.66 6.57 31.16
N GLN A 273 6.76 5.59 31.05
CA GLN A 273 5.91 5.37 29.89
C GLN A 273 4.51 5.99 30.10
N PRO A 274 3.80 6.36 29.01
CA PRO A 274 2.40 6.75 29.11
C PRO A 274 1.53 5.62 29.66
N LEU A 275 0.54 5.98 30.47
CA LEU A 275 -0.53 5.09 30.91
C LEU A 275 -1.64 5.09 29.86
N TYR A 276 -2.20 3.93 29.57
CA TYR A 276 -3.14 3.71 28.47
C TYR A 276 -4.49 3.24 28.98
N SER A 277 -5.54 3.90 28.49
CA SER A 277 -6.94 3.52 28.63
C SER A 277 -7.46 2.93 27.32
N LEU A 278 -8.47 2.06 27.40
CA LEU A 278 -9.13 1.45 26.25
C LEU A 278 -10.42 2.21 25.93
N LEU A 279 -10.58 2.60 24.66
CA LEU A 279 -11.79 3.22 24.15
C LEU A 279 -12.42 2.29 23.11
N GLY A 280 -13.66 1.89 23.35
CA GLY A 280 -14.52 1.17 22.43
C GLY A 280 -15.67 2.05 21.96
N PHE A 281 -16.02 1.97 20.69
CA PHE A 281 -17.15 2.73 20.11
C PHE A 281 -18.11 1.80 19.40
N THR A 282 -19.41 1.98 19.63
CA THR A 282 -20.49 1.29 18.93
C THR A 282 -21.58 2.27 18.50
N GLY A 283 -22.51 1.81 17.67
CA GLY A 283 -23.63 2.66 17.21
C GLY A 283 -23.15 3.86 16.37
N LEU A 284 -22.10 3.68 15.56
CA LEU A 284 -21.43 4.77 14.82
C LEU A 284 -22.33 5.50 13.82
N ASN A 285 -23.37 4.82 13.33
CA ASN A 285 -24.42 5.41 12.49
C ASN A 285 -25.40 6.31 13.23
N GLN A 286 -25.43 6.28 14.56
CA GLN A 286 -26.32 7.10 15.37
C GLN A 286 -25.83 8.55 15.43
N ALA A 287 -26.72 9.47 15.82
CA ALA A 287 -26.38 10.88 16.01
C ALA A 287 -25.29 11.06 17.09
N LYS A 288 -25.31 10.20 18.12
CA LYS A 288 -24.31 10.14 19.18
C LYS A 288 -23.85 8.68 19.35
N PRO A 289 -22.65 8.33 18.89
CA PRO A 289 -22.06 7.02 19.14
C PRO A 289 -21.93 6.73 20.64
N THR A 290 -21.97 5.45 21.01
CA THR A 290 -21.72 5.01 22.37
C THR A 290 -20.23 4.82 22.60
N LEU A 291 -19.69 5.43 23.64
CA LEU A 291 -18.32 5.22 24.12
C LEU A 291 -18.32 4.24 25.29
N ILE A 292 -17.44 3.26 25.22
CA ILE A 292 -17.06 2.34 26.29
C ILE A 292 -15.62 2.72 26.65
N LEU A 293 -15.42 3.23 27.87
CA LEU A 293 -14.10 3.62 28.38
C LEU A 293 -13.73 2.67 29.51
N PHE A 294 -12.54 2.10 29.42
CA PHE A 294 -11.91 1.38 30.52
C PHE A 294 -10.55 2.02 30.81
N ASP A 295 -10.41 2.61 31.99
CA ASP A 295 -9.15 3.15 32.50
C ASP A 295 -8.65 2.27 33.65
N PRO A 296 -7.47 1.64 33.51
CA PRO A 296 -6.87 0.86 34.59
C PRO A 296 -6.72 1.61 35.92
N GLN A 297 -6.60 2.94 35.88
CA GLN A 297 -6.43 3.74 37.09
C GLN A 297 -7.70 3.83 37.96
N ASP A 298 -8.86 3.57 37.35
CA ASP A 298 -10.15 3.60 38.02
C ASP A 298 -10.55 2.19 38.55
N ASP A 299 -9.70 1.17 38.36
CA ASP A 299 -9.96 -0.22 38.75
C ASP A 299 -8.94 -0.72 39.78
N GLU A 300 -9.36 -0.83 41.05
CA GLU A 300 -8.51 -1.32 42.16
C GLU A 300 -8.07 -2.78 41.99
N THR A 301 -8.73 -3.55 41.11
CA THR A 301 -8.37 -4.95 40.83
C THR A 301 -7.31 -5.07 39.74
N PHE A 302 -7.01 -3.98 39.04
CA PHE A 302 -5.98 -3.97 38.01
C PHE A 302 -4.59 -4.19 38.62
N PRO A 303 -3.72 -5.02 38.00
CA PRO A 303 -2.40 -5.31 38.57
C PRO A 303 -1.56 -4.04 38.82
N PRO A 304 -0.91 -3.91 40.01
CA PRO A 304 -0.12 -2.74 40.33
C PRO A 304 1.09 -2.62 39.40
N ASN A 305 1.48 -1.37 39.09
CA ASN A 305 2.59 -1.04 38.19
C ASN A 305 2.44 -1.63 36.77
N MET A 306 1.21 -1.81 36.32
CA MET A 306 0.92 -2.20 34.94
C MET A 306 0.00 -1.17 34.27
N THR A 307 0.01 -1.18 32.94
CA THR A 307 -0.94 -0.45 32.10
C THR A 307 -1.34 -1.30 30.89
N ILE A 308 -2.39 -0.89 30.18
CA ILE A 308 -2.74 -1.48 28.88
C ILE A 308 -1.55 -1.36 27.93
N SER A 309 -1.21 -2.48 27.30
CA SER A 309 -0.06 -2.60 26.41
C SER A 309 -0.30 -1.87 25.08
N PRO A 310 0.55 -0.90 24.71
CA PRO A 310 0.44 -0.23 23.42
C PRO A 310 1.03 -1.07 22.26
N TYR A 311 1.53 -2.27 22.53
CA TYR A 311 2.22 -3.10 21.54
C TYR A 311 1.28 -3.95 20.70
N HIS A 312 0.13 -4.34 21.27
CA HIS A 312 -0.89 -5.16 20.62
C HIS A 312 -2.18 -4.37 20.44
N PRO A 313 -2.88 -4.54 19.32
CA PRO A 313 -4.16 -3.88 19.15
C PRO A 313 -5.25 -4.46 20.06
N PRO A 314 -6.19 -3.63 20.53
CA PRO A 314 -7.40 -4.12 21.16
C PRO A 314 -8.32 -4.76 20.11
N GLU A 315 -9.07 -5.78 20.52
CA GLU A 315 -9.91 -6.58 19.62
C GLU A 315 -11.30 -6.77 20.20
N TRP A 316 -12.32 -6.49 19.39
CA TRP A 316 -13.71 -6.83 19.70
C TRP A 316 -13.95 -8.32 19.50
N ASN A 317 -14.75 -8.93 20.38
CA ASN A 317 -15.34 -10.22 20.06
C ASN A 317 -16.48 -10.08 19.02
N GLU A 318 -16.89 -11.19 18.41
CA GLU A 318 -17.89 -11.19 17.33
C GLU A 318 -19.24 -10.56 17.74
N ASP A 319 -19.67 -10.75 18.99
CA ASP A 319 -20.95 -10.25 19.47
C ASP A 319 -20.92 -8.80 19.99
N LEU A 320 -19.73 -8.19 20.13
CA LEU A 320 -19.44 -6.90 20.77
C LEU A 320 -19.73 -6.84 22.28
N SER A 321 -19.80 -7.98 22.95
CA SER A 321 -19.95 -8.02 24.42
C SER A 321 -18.62 -7.88 25.17
N ALA A 322 -17.48 -8.06 24.49
CA ALA A 322 -16.15 -7.97 25.11
C ALA A 322 -15.11 -7.30 24.21
N LEU A 323 -14.15 -6.64 24.85
CA LEU A 323 -12.92 -6.13 24.26
C LEU A 323 -11.72 -6.81 24.92
N PHE A 324 -10.84 -7.37 24.10
CA PHE A 324 -9.59 -7.97 24.53
C PHE A 324 -8.44 -6.99 24.36
N PHE A 325 -7.55 -6.94 25.34
CA PHE A 325 -6.34 -6.12 25.31
C PHE A 325 -5.24 -6.79 26.13
N GLY A 326 -3.98 -6.50 25.79
CA GLY A 326 -2.83 -6.92 26.58
C GLY A 326 -2.49 -5.90 27.65
N ILE A 327 -1.73 -6.32 28.67
CA ILE A 327 -1.16 -5.44 29.70
C ILE A 327 0.36 -5.61 29.77
N HIS A 328 1.06 -4.61 30.27
CA HIS A 328 2.51 -4.69 30.51
C HIS A 328 2.92 -3.87 31.73
N GLU A 329 4.09 -4.20 32.28
CA GLU A 329 4.71 -3.44 33.37
C GLU A 329 5.15 -2.06 32.90
N VAL A 330 5.10 -1.10 33.81
CA VAL A 330 5.61 0.27 33.62
C VAL A 330 6.65 0.60 34.69
N ASP A 331 7.69 1.30 34.27
CA ASP A 331 8.79 1.70 35.12
C ASP A 331 8.45 3.02 35.82
N VAL A 332 8.75 3.11 37.10
CA VAL A 332 8.63 4.36 37.86
C VAL A 332 9.81 5.24 37.50
N LYS A 333 9.57 6.52 37.23
CA LYS A 333 10.62 7.51 37.00
C LYS A 333 11.55 7.56 38.21
N GLU A 334 12.84 7.38 37.99
CA GLU A 334 13.84 7.61 39.04
C GLU A 334 13.79 9.08 39.48
N GLU A 335 13.69 9.35 40.79
CA GLU A 335 13.88 10.69 41.31
C GLU A 335 15.31 11.13 41.00
N ALA A 336 15.47 12.21 40.21
CA ALA A 336 16.79 12.78 39.97
C ALA A 336 17.46 13.10 41.31
N PRO A 337 18.74 12.73 41.53
CA PRO A 337 19.41 13.03 42.79
C PRO A 337 19.37 14.53 43.02
N ARG A 338 18.81 14.94 44.17
CA ARG A 338 18.80 16.34 44.60
C ARG A 338 20.23 16.85 44.52
N GLN A 339 20.49 17.76 43.58
CA GLN A 339 21.70 18.54 43.62
C GLN A 339 21.59 19.42 44.85
N ASP A 340 22.19 18.99 45.95
CA ASP A 340 22.42 19.83 47.11
C ASP A 340 23.16 21.07 46.61
N LYS A 341 22.42 22.17 46.49
CA LYS A 341 23.01 23.49 46.30
C LYS A 341 23.92 23.70 47.50
N LYS A 342 25.22 23.59 47.29
CA LYS A 342 26.20 24.15 48.22
C LYS A 342 25.91 25.64 48.28
N GLU A 343 25.30 26.07 49.38
CA GLU A 343 25.16 27.48 49.70
C GLU A 343 26.56 28.11 49.84
N PRO A 344 26.71 29.39 49.42
CA PRO A 344 27.99 30.08 49.31
C PRO A 344 28.67 30.37 50.65
#